data_AF-A0AB38CSP9-F1
#
_entry.id   AF-A0AB38CSP9-F1
#
_cell.length_a   1.000
_cell.length_b   1.000
_cell.length_c   1.000
_cell.angle_alpha   90.00
_cell.angle_beta   90.00
_cell.angle_gamma   90.00
#
_symmetry.space_group_name_H-M   'P 1'
#
loop_
_entity.id
_entity.type
_entity.pdbx_description
1 polymer ?
#
loop_
_entity_poly.entity_id
_entity_poly.type
_entity_poly.pdbx_seq_one_letter_code
_entity_poly.pdbx_strand_id
1 'polypeptide(L)'
;MYSQELILGDEPASVLMDTDGMPTTEVEEKISNTGLIYTAVRLFLRSPKEIHQTPDDDDRSAITFWLPKSRFKRECFAQQLEILADLVRNARSETGLD
;
A
#
# COMPACT_ATOMS: atom_id res chain seq x y z
N MET A 1 6.92 -11.43 14.86
CA MET A 1 5.90 -11.40 13.80
C MET A 1 4.59 -11.00 14.43
N TYR A 2 4.17 -9.76 14.28
CA TYR A 2 2.80 -9.36 14.57
C TYR A 2 1.99 -9.60 13.29
N SER A 3 0.87 -10.33 13.38
CA SER A 3 -0.02 -10.53 12.23
C SER A 3 -0.65 -9.19 11.83
N GLN A 4 -0.88 -8.99 10.52
CA GLN A 4 -1.50 -7.78 9.97
C GLN A 4 -2.85 -7.44 10.63
N GLU A 5 -3.53 -8.45 11.19
CA GLU A 5 -4.79 -8.32 11.94
C GLU A 5 -4.70 -7.41 13.17
N LEU A 6 -3.52 -7.26 13.80
CA LEU A 6 -3.40 -6.45 15.01
C LEU A 6 -3.30 -4.94 14.74
N ILE A 7 -3.05 -4.52 13.50
CA ILE A 7 -2.78 -3.12 13.14
C ILE A 7 -4.01 -2.45 12.51
N LEU A 8 -4.87 -3.21 11.87
CA LEU A 8 -6.09 -2.73 11.22
C LEU A 8 -7.25 -3.26 12.05
N GLY A 9 -7.95 -2.40 12.79
CA GLY A 9 -9.10 -2.80 13.60
C GLY A 9 -10.18 -3.52 12.79
N ASP A 10 -11.12 -4.17 13.50
CA ASP A 10 -12.16 -5.13 13.05
C ASP A 10 -13.06 -4.74 11.85
N GLU A 11 -12.81 -3.64 11.13
CA GLU A 11 -13.53 -3.32 9.90
C GLU A 11 -12.94 -4.10 8.71
N PRO A 12 -13.76 -4.79 7.90
CA PRO A 12 -13.26 -5.74 6.92
C PRO A 12 -12.58 -5.02 5.76
N ALA A 13 -11.25 -4.94 5.82
CA ALA A 13 -10.39 -4.71 4.66
C ALA A 13 -10.63 -5.72 3.52
N SER A 14 -11.43 -6.77 3.75
CA SER A 14 -11.77 -7.81 2.77
C SER A 14 -12.63 -7.35 1.59
N VAL A 15 -13.29 -6.19 1.67
CA VAL A 15 -14.21 -5.75 0.60
C VAL A 15 -13.49 -5.23 -0.66
N LEU A 16 -12.22 -4.82 -0.55
CA LEU A 16 -11.46 -4.25 -1.68
C LEU A 16 -10.34 -5.14 -2.22
N MET A 17 -10.02 -6.25 -1.53
CA MET A 17 -8.81 -7.02 -1.83
C MET A 17 -8.97 -8.16 -2.85
N ASP A 18 -10.20 -8.55 -3.22
CA ASP A 18 -10.42 -9.75 -4.06
C ASP A 18 -11.18 -9.48 -5.37
N THR A 19 -11.39 -8.22 -5.72
CA THR A 19 -11.86 -7.85 -7.07
C THR A 19 -10.67 -7.52 -7.97
N ASP A 20 -10.63 -8.16 -9.12
CA ASP A 20 -9.58 -8.05 -10.12
C ASP A 20 -9.20 -6.58 -10.42
N GLY A 21 -7.91 -6.23 -10.29
CA GLY A 21 -7.38 -4.90 -10.61
C GLY A 21 -7.46 -3.83 -9.51
N MET A 22 -8.00 -4.11 -8.32
CA MET A 22 -8.08 -3.10 -7.24
C MET A 22 -6.74 -2.97 -6.46
N PRO A 23 -6.40 -1.75 -5.98
CA PRO A 23 -5.23 -1.55 -5.13
C PRO A 23 -5.33 -2.28 -3.79
N THR A 24 -4.22 -2.85 -3.32
CA THR A 24 -4.13 -3.46 -1.98
C THR A 24 -2.92 -2.93 -1.21
N THR A 25 -2.91 -3.10 0.12
CA THR A 25 -1.83 -2.59 0.97
C THR A 25 -1.34 -3.63 1.97
N GLU A 26 -0.03 -3.64 2.25
CA GLU A 26 0.60 -4.53 3.21
C GLU A 26 1.64 -3.79 4.08
N VAL A 27 1.91 -4.30 5.28
CA VAL A 27 3.07 -3.89 6.10
C VAL A 27 4.23 -4.83 5.85
N GLU A 28 5.44 -4.28 5.68
CA GLU A 28 6.68 -5.05 5.52
C GLU A 28 7.70 -4.64 6.60
N GLU A 29 8.46 -5.60 7.12
CA GLU A 29 9.58 -5.33 8.03
C GLU A 29 10.88 -5.96 7.52
N LYS A 30 12.00 -5.24 7.66
CA LYS A 30 13.35 -5.74 7.35
C LYS A 30 14.34 -5.41 8.45
N ILE A 31 15.18 -6.39 8.79
CA ILE A 31 16.35 -6.19 9.64
C ILE A 31 17.49 -5.69 8.76
N SER A 32 18.07 -4.55 9.13
CA SER A 32 19.25 -4.00 8.46
C SER A 32 20.53 -4.72 8.90
N ASN A 33 21.63 -4.49 8.18
CA ASN A 33 22.95 -5.00 8.53
C ASN A 33 23.50 -4.47 9.90
N THR A 34 22.84 -3.48 10.51
CA THR A 34 23.14 -2.99 11.87
C THR A 34 22.26 -3.64 12.94
N GLY A 35 21.37 -4.57 12.56
CA GLY A 35 20.42 -5.23 13.47
C GLY A 35 19.15 -4.41 13.75
N LEU A 36 19.05 -3.18 13.25
CA LEU A 36 17.84 -2.36 13.41
C LEU A 36 16.72 -2.85 12.49
N ILE A 37 15.50 -2.96 13.03
CA ILE A 37 14.28 -3.28 12.28
C ILE A 37 13.73 -2.03 11.62
N TYR A 38 13.48 -2.08 10.32
CA TYR A 38 12.78 -1.06 9.53
C TYR A 38 11.41 -1.57 9.14
N THR A 39 10.41 -0.69 9.25
CA THR A 39 9.02 -0.97 8.87
C THR A 39 8.69 -0.13 7.63
N ALA A 40 8.00 -0.72 6.68
CA ALA A 40 7.44 -0.07 5.51
C ALA A 40 5.95 -0.39 5.38
N VAL A 41 5.27 0.43 4.59
CA VAL A 41 3.96 0.10 4.02
C VAL A 41 4.11 -0.01 2.50
N ARG A 42 3.46 -1.00 1.90
CA ARG A 42 3.45 -1.25 0.46
C ARG A 42 2.06 -0.97 -0.07
N LEU A 43 1.96 -0.20 -1.15
CA LEU A 43 0.76 -0.05 -1.96
C LEU A 43 0.97 -0.80 -3.26
N PHE A 44 0.16 -1.82 -3.50
CA PHE A 44 0.18 -2.58 -4.74
C PHE A 44 -0.85 -2.01 -5.70
N LEU A 45 -0.40 -1.72 -6.92
CA LEU A 45 -1.27 -1.40 -8.04
C LEU A 45 -1.19 -2.62 -8.96
N ARG A 46 -2.18 -3.51 -8.91
CA ARG A 46 -2.09 -4.76 -9.68
C ARG A 46 -2.19 -4.44 -11.17
N SER A 47 -1.19 -4.84 -11.94
CA SER A 47 -1.26 -4.83 -13.40
C SER A 47 -2.40 -5.74 -13.90
N PRO A 48 -3.06 -5.44 -15.04
CA PRO A 48 -4.12 -6.28 -15.60
C PRO A 48 -3.69 -7.74 -15.74
N LYS A 49 -4.61 -8.69 -15.51
CA LYS A 49 -4.35 -10.14 -15.62
C LYS A 49 -3.79 -10.53 -16.97
N GLU A 50 -4.10 -9.76 -18.01
CA GLU A 50 -3.70 -9.98 -19.41
C GLU A 50 -2.20 -9.75 -19.65
N ILE A 51 -1.49 -9.08 -18.74
CA ILE A 51 -0.05 -8.78 -18.88
C ILE A 51 0.81 -9.74 -18.06
N HIS A 52 0.25 -10.41 -17.03
CA HIS A 52 1.02 -11.15 -16.02
C HIS A 52 0.31 -12.43 -15.56
N GLN A 53 0.40 -13.48 -16.37
CA GLN A 53 -0.13 -14.82 -16.07
C GLN A 53 0.95 -15.90 -16.26
N THR A 54 1.94 -15.95 -15.36
CA THR A 54 2.68 -17.19 -15.11
C THR A 54 2.63 -17.56 -13.62
N PRO A 55 2.60 -18.86 -13.25
CA PRO A 55 2.54 -19.28 -11.85
C PRO A 55 3.71 -18.80 -10.98
N ASP A 56 4.83 -18.45 -11.61
CA ASP A 56 6.07 -18.04 -10.96
C ASP A 56 6.29 -16.51 -10.97
N ASP A 57 5.36 -15.74 -11.54
CA ASP A 57 5.42 -14.27 -11.59
C ASP A 57 4.77 -13.63 -10.36
N ASP A 58 5.57 -13.13 -9.41
CA ASP A 58 5.12 -12.10 -8.47
C ASP A 58 5.24 -10.72 -9.12
N ASP A 59 4.42 -10.49 -10.15
CA ASP A 59 4.37 -9.24 -10.92
C ASP A 59 3.62 -8.10 -10.22
N ARG A 60 3.43 -8.22 -8.92
CA ARG A 60 2.81 -7.16 -8.12
C ARG A 60 3.81 -6.00 -7.99
N SER A 61 3.66 -5.00 -8.86
CA SER A 61 4.35 -3.72 -8.70
C SER A 61 3.84 -3.02 -7.44
N ALA A 62 4.76 -2.77 -6.51
CA ALA A 62 4.47 -2.08 -5.26
C ALA A 62 5.22 -0.76 -5.18
N ILE A 63 4.53 0.27 -4.71
CA ILE A 63 5.17 1.46 -4.19
C ILE A 63 5.43 1.19 -2.70
N THR A 64 6.71 1.13 -2.31
CA THR A 64 7.12 0.88 -0.92
C THR A 64 7.52 2.18 -0.24
N PHE A 65 6.86 2.50 0.88
CA PHE A 65 7.19 3.65 1.73
C PHE A 65 7.85 3.18 3.02
N TRP A 66 9.16 3.40 3.15
CA TRP A 66 9.88 3.16 4.40
C TRP A 66 9.50 4.20 5.45
N LEU A 67 8.98 3.75 6.59
CA LEU A 67 8.45 4.65 7.59
C LEU A 67 9.56 5.32 8.40
N PRO A 68 9.45 6.63 8.68
CA PRO A 68 10.29 7.29 9.67
C PRO A 68 10.25 6.55 11.01
N LYS A 69 11.36 6.56 11.75
CA LYS A 69 11.40 5.92 13.09
C LYS A 69 10.57 6.68 14.13
N SER A 70 10.48 8.00 14.00
CA SER A 70 9.76 8.87 14.96
C SER A 70 8.25 8.79 14.76
N ARG A 71 7.51 8.61 15.85
CA ARG A 71 6.04 8.64 15.86
C ARG A 71 5.48 9.93 15.28
N PHE A 72 6.04 11.08 15.65
CA PHE A 72 5.61 12.39 15.13
C PHE A 72 5.77 12.45 13.60
N LYS A 73 6.90 11.99 13.07
CA LYS A 73 7.13 11.97 11.61
C LYS A 73 6.22 10.98 10.87
N ARG A 74 5.86 9.86 11.50
CA ARG A 74 4.87 8.91 10.96
C ARG A 74 3.49 9.54 10.86
N GLU A 75 3.08 10.26 11.90
CA GLU A 75 1.81 11.00 11.91
C GLU A 75 1.77 12.06 10.80
N CYS A 76 2.81 12.89 10.67
CA CYS A 76 2.88 13.84 9.57
C CYS A 76 2.84 13.16 8.20
N PHE A 77 3.47 12.00 8.04
CA PHE A 77 3.43 11.24 6.79
C PHE A 77 2.04 10.68 6.50
N ALA A 78 1.34 10.15 7.50
CA ALA A 78 -0.05 9.69 7.36
C ALA A 78 -0.98 10.82 6.90
N GLN A 79 -0.87 12.01 7.50
CA GLN A 79 -1.64 13.19 7.09
C GLN A 79 -1.36 13.59 5.64
N GLN A 80 -0.13 13.44 5.14
CA GLN A 80 0.16 13.68 3.72
C GLN A 80 -0.50 12.64 2.81
N LEU A 81 -0.59 11.36 3.22
CA LEU A 81 -1.30 10.34 2.45
C LEU A 81 -2.81 10.61 2.41
N GLU A 82 -3.40 11.12 3.50
CA GLU A 82 -4.79 11.57 3.54
C GLU A 82 -5.04 12.74 2.57
N ILE A 83 -4.14 13.73 2.55
CA ILE A 83 -4.19 14.84 1.59
C ILE A 83 -4.06 14.33 0.15
N LEU A 84 -3.15 13.39 -0.12
CA LEU A 84 -3.03 12.78 -1.45
C LEU A 84 -4.33 12.09 -1.87
N ALA A 85 -4.97 11.35 -0.96
CA ALA A 85 -6.25 10.72 -1.23
C ALA A 85 -7.33 11.75 -1.57
N ASP A 86 -7.36 12.88 -0.86
CA ASP A 86 -8.27 13.99 -1.17
C ASP A 86 -7.99 14.60 -2.54
N LEU A 87 -6.72 14.83 -2.89
CA LEU A 87 -6.32 15.33 -4.20
C LEU A 87 -6.70 14.37 -5.33
N VAL A 88 -6.59 13.05 -5.13
CA VAL A 88 -7.01 12.04 -6.11
C VAL A 88 -8.52 12.08 -6.32
N ARG A 89 -9.32 12.16 -5.24
CA ARG A 89 -10.79 12.20 -5.34
C ARG A 89 -11.32 13.46 -6.02
N ASN A 90 -10.66 14.59 -5.77
CA ASN A 90 -11.07 15.90 -6.25
C ASN A 90 -10.33 16.35 -7.52
N ALA A 91 -9.43 15.51 -8.04
CA ALA A 91 -8.81 15.76 -9.34
C ALA A 91 -9.92 15.87 -10.40
N ARG A 92 -9.74 16.82 -11.33
CA ARG A 92 -10.65 16.96 -12.47
C ARG A 92 -10.73 15.61 -13.21
N SER A 93 -11.92 15.24 -13.66
CA SER A 93 -12.06 14.13 -14.60
C SER A 93 -11.23 14.45 -15.86
N GLU A 94 -10.42 13.50 -16.31
CA GLU A 94 -9.75 13.61 -17.60
C GLU A 94 -10.84 13.57 -18.69
N THR A 95 -10.82 14.53 -19.61
CA THR A 95 -11.85 14.61 -20.64
C THR A 95 -11.68 13.48 -21.65
N GLY A 96 -12.68 12.59 -21.74
CA GLY A 96 -12.88 11.69 -22.89
C GLY A 96 -12.05 10.40 -22.90
N LEU A 97 -11.69 9.85 -21.73
CA LEU A 97 -10.89 8.61 -21.64
C LEU A 97 -11.45 7.56 -20.65
N ASP A 98 -12.72 7.69 -20.26
CA ASP A 98 -13.46 6.67 -19.47
C ASP A 98 -14.20 5.69 -20.39
#